data_AF-A0A9E2AFU4-F1
#
_entry.id   AF-A0A9E2AFU4-F1
#
_cell.length_a   1.000
_cell.length_b   1.000
_cell.length_c   1.000
_cell.angle_alpha   90.00
_cell.angle_beta   90.00
_cell.angle_gamma   90.00
#
_symmetry.space_group_name_H-M   'P 1'
#
loop_
_entity.id
_entity.type
_entity.pdbx_description
1 polymer ?
#
loop_
_entity_poly.entity_id
_entity_poly.type
_entity_poly.pdbx_seq_one_letter_code
_entity_poly.pdbx_strand_id
1 'polypeptide(L)'
;MRLFLLTILFLAIHFSAQAQAPTCFGCSGSQMVYEVQSGEFHYSFLVSVTEKSKERISFDWLMTIQDDNQGSLTMTNEALESADQLFSFYEKGSGKTINDATALWLSRKTFKALKAGELVKLNPGDADVVFKRDEEYMGNQRIKALKKKYNMDPNIKTLLAQGKGGKYIIVLDDATNPLILEMDVGFKLILEGLF
;
A
#
# COMPACT_ATOMS: atom_id res chain seq x y z
N MET A 1 -35.83 -19.87 -54.30
CA MET A 1 -35.75 -19.68 -52.84
C MET A 1 -34.61 -18.69 -52.57
N ARG A 2 -34.91 -17.50 -52.03
CA ARG A 2 -33.98 -16.34 -51.98
C ARG A 2 -32.95 -16.52 -50.86
N LEU A 3 -31.66 -16.35 -51.20
CA LEU A 3 -30.54 -16.35 -50.26
C LEU A 3 -30.38 -14.93 -49.70
N PHE A 4 -30.68 -14.73 -48.41
CA PHE A 4 -30.44 -13.47 -47.70
C PHE A 4 -29.02 -13.48 -47.14
N LEU A 5 -28.15 -12.63 -47.68
CA LEU A 5 -26.82 -12.36 -47.13
C LEU A 5 -26.97 -11.30 -46.02
N LEU A 6 -26.80 -11.70 -44.76
CA LEU A 6 -26.81 -10.80 -43.61
C LEU A 6 -25.38 -10.32 -43.35
N THR A 7 -25.10 -9.08 -43.74
CA THR A 7 -23.83 -8.40 -43.46
C THR A 7 -23.85 -7.90 -42.01
N ILE A 8 -23.19 -8.62 -41.10
CA ILE A 8 -22.98 -8.17 -39.72
C ILE A 8 -21.88 -7.13 -39.73
N LEU A 9 -22.26 -5.86 -39.56
CA LEU A 9 -21.37 -4.73 -39.39
C LEU A 9 -20.78 -4.78 -37.96
N PHE A 10 -19.56 -5.31 -37.83
CA PHE A 10 -18.81 -5.23 -36.57
C PHE A 10 -18.35 -3.79 -36.33
N LEU A 11 -19.10 -3.05 -35.52
CA LEU A 11 -18.68 -1.76 -34.98
C LEU A 11 -17.64 -2.04 -33.87
N ALA A 12 -16.35 -2.01 -34.23
CA ALA A 12 -15.27 -2.17 -33.26
C ALA A 12 -15.18 -0.91 -32.38
N ILE A 13 -15.78 -0.97 -31.19
CA ILE A 13 -15.60 0.04 -30.14
C ILE A 13 -14.16 -0.06 -29.64
N HIS A 14 -13.30 0.84 -30.12
CA HIS A 14 -11.93 0.96 -29.64
C HIS A 14 -11.93 1.72 -28.31
N PHE A 15 -12.12 1.01 -27.19
CA PHE A 15 -11.71 1.51 -25.88
C PHE A 15 -10.19 1.39 -25.76
N SER A 16 -9.47 2.29 -26.41
CA SER A 16 -8.04 2.49 -26.14
C SER A 16 -7.89 3.51 -25.02
N ALA A 17 -8.35 3.17 -23.81
CA ALA A 17 -7.78 3.79 -22.62
C ALA A 17 -6.41 3.14 -22.43
N GLN A 18 -5.36 3.72 -23.02
CA GLN A 18 -4.00 3.41 -22.56
C GLN A 18 -3.96 3.77 -21.08
N ALA A 19 -4.04 2.77 -20.21
CA ALA A 19 -3.74 2.93 -18.80
C ALA A 19 -2.32 3.49 -18.73
N GLN A 20 -2.21 4.78 -18.41
CA GLN A 20 -0.92 5.41 -18.19
C GLN A 20 -0.30 4.71 -17.00
N ALA A 21 0.92 4.21 -17.18
CA ALA A 21 1.67 3.61 -16.09
C ALA A 21 1.72 4.60 -14.90
N PRO A 22 1.50 4.13 -13.67
CA PRO A 22 1.41 4.99 -12.51
C PRO A 22 2.75 5.70 -12.29
N THR A 23 2.70 7.01 -12.09
CA THR A 23 3.89 7.85 -11.90
C THR A 23 4.22 8.11 -10.42
N CYS A 24 3.36 7.65 -9.51
CA CYS A 24 3.49 7.83 -8.07
C CYS A 24 3.05 6.58 -7.31
N PHE A 25 3.60 6.42 -6.10
CA PHE A 25 3.19 5.38 -5.17
C PHE A 25 1.96 5.82 -4.37
N GLY A 26 0.87 5.07 -4.46
CA GLY A 26 -0.31 5.24 -3.59
C GLY A 26 -1.02 6.59 -3.75
N CYS A 27 -0.94 7.22 -4.93
CA CYS A 27 -1.70 8.41 -5.26
C CYS A 27 -3.15 8.07 -5.65
N SER A 28 -4.07 9.03 -5.60
CA SER A 28 -5.46 8.82 -6.04
C SER A 28 -5.52 8.25 -7.46
N GLY A 29 -6.30 7.20 -7.65
CA GLY A 29 -6.44 6.47 -8.92
C GLY A 29 -5.36 5.41 -9.18
N SER A 30 -4.30 5.33 -8.35
CA SER A 30 -3.29 4.28 -8.49
C SER A 30 -3.75 2.96 -7.90
N GLN A 31 -3.22 1.87 -8.46
CA GLN A 31 -3.35 0.55 -7.89
C GLN A 31 -1.99 0.03 -7.43
N MET A 32 -1.98 -0.72 -6.33
CA MET A 32 -0.79 -1.33 -5.75
C MET A 32 -1.06 -2.81 -5.52
N VAL A 33 -0.04 -3.64 -5.70
CA VAL A 33 -0.10 -5.06 -5.39
C VAL A 33 0.97 -5.38 -4.37
N TYR A 34 0.51 -5.83 -3.21
CA TYR A 34 1.36 -6.35 -2.15
C TYR A 34 1.32 -7.88 -2.14
N GLU A 35 2.46 -8.50 -1.93
CA GLU A 35 2.56 -9.88 -1.50
C GLU A 35 2.44 -9.91 0.04
N VAL A 36 1.60 -10.80 0.57
CA VAL A 36 1.45 -11.00 2.01
C VAL A 36 1.80 -12.43 2.37
N GLN A 37 2.65 -12.60 3.38
CA GLN A 37 3.01 -13.89 3.96
C GLN A 37 2.72 -13.88 5.46
N SER A 38 1.82 -14.75 5.92
CA SER A 38 1.46 -14.91 7.34
C SER A 38 1.32 -16.38 7.69
N GLY A 39 2.31 -16.94 8.40
CA GLY A 39 2.39 -18.39 8.64
C GLY A 39 2.42 -19.18 7.32
N GLU A 40 1.43 -20.06 7.13
CA GLU A 40 1.26 -20.86 5.91
C GLU A 40 0.52 -20.12 4.79
N PHE A 41 -0.10 -18.97 5.09
CA PHE A 41 -0.85 -18.21 4.12
C PHE A 41 0.06 -17.32 3.28
N HIS A 42 -0.13 -17.39 1.98
CA HIS A 42 0.52 -16.53 0.99
C HIS A 42 -0.53 -16.10 -0.04
N TYR A 43 -0.76 -14.80 -0.16
CA TYR A 43 -1.73 -14.23 -1.09
C TYR A 43 -1.31 -12.83 -1.57
N SER A 44 -1.93 -12.36 -2.64
CA SER A 44 -1.81 -10.97 -3.09
C SER A 44 -2.87 -10.10 -2.43
N PHE A 45 -2.46 -8.93 -1.98
CA PHE A 45 -3.31 -7.86 -1.49
C PHE A 45 -3.27 -6.69 -2.48
N LEU A 46 -4.32 -6.61 -3.30
CA LEU A 46 -4.51 -5.58 -4.31
C LEU A 46 -5.21 -4.40 -3.66
N VAL A 47 -4.72 -3.18 -3.91
CA VAL A 47 -5.17 -1.95 -3.27
C VAL A 47 -5.41 -0.91 -4.34
N SER A 48 -6.64 -0.42 -4.46
CA SER A 48 -7.04 0.64 -5.39
C SER A 48 -7.29 1.92 -4.61
N VAL A 49 -6.39 2.90 -4.71
CA VAL A 49 -6.50 4.14 -3.95
C VAL A 49 -7.59 5.02 -4.56
N THR A 50 -8.73 5.14 -3.89
CA THR A 50 -9.86 5.93 -4.37
C THR A 50 -9.71 7.40 -4.00
N GLU A 51 -9.11 7.69 -2.85
CA GLU A 51 -8.83 9.05 -2.41
C GLU A 51 -7.53 9.11 -1.59
N LYS A 52 -6.70 10.11 -1.89
CA LYS A 52 -5.59 10.51 -1.03
C LYS A 52 -5.56 12.03 -0.89
N SER A 53 -5.82 12.50 0.33
CA SER A 53 -5.69 13.90 0.73
C SER A 53 -4.99 14.00 2.08
N LYS A 54 -4.85 15.23 2.60
CA LYS A 54 -4.34 15.42 3.97
C LYS A 54 -5.35 14.94 5.03
N GLU A 55 -6.63 15.05 4.71
CA GLU A 55 -7.76 14.80 5.61
C GLU A 55 -8.20 13.34 5.64
N ARG A 56 -7.92 12.57 4.59
CA ARG A 56 -8.24 11.15 4.54
C ARG A 56 -7.45 10.41 3.47
N ILE A 57 -7.35 9.10 3.67
CA ILE A 57 -6.91 8.16 2.64
C ILE A 57 -7.94 7.04 2.58
N SER A 58 -8.50 6.82 1.41
CA SER A 58 -9.51 5.80 1.13
C SER A 58 -8.99 4.88 0.03
N PHE A 59 -9.21 3.58 0.20
CA PHE A 59 -8.91 2.60 -0.84
C PHE A 59 -9.86 1.41 -0.80
N ASP A 60 -10.11 0.85 -1.97
CA ASP A 60 -10.70 -0.46 -2.10
C ASP A 60 -9.58 -1.51 -2.07
N TRP A 61 -9.90 -2.70 -1.57
CA TRP A 61 -8.94 -3.77 -1.45
C TRP A 61 -9.51 -5.11 -1.87
N LEU A 62 -8.63 -6.00 -2.35
CA LEU A 62 -8.91 -7.38 -2.71
C LEU A 62 -7.75 -8.28 -2.27
N MET A 63 -8.04 -9.32 -1.49
CA MET A 63 -7.11 -10.37 -1.10
C MET A 63 -7.43 -11.63 -1.90
N THR A 64 -6.44 -12.17 -2.62
CA THR A 64 -6.59 -13.38 -3.46
C THR A 64 -6.51 -14.68 -2.66
N ILE A 65 -7.10 -14.68 -1.46
CA ILE A 65 -7.19 -15.85 -0.57
C ILE A 65 -8.63 -16.38 -0.61
N GLN A 66 -8.79 -17.69 -0.84
CA GLN A 66 -10.04 -18.47 -0.82
C GLN A 66 -11.34 -17.63 -0.91
N ASP A 67 -11.94 -17.59 -2.11
CA ASP A 67 -13.18 -16.87 -2.47
C ASP A 67 -13.08 -15.35 -2.60
N ASP A 68 -11.89 -14.82 -2.90
CA ASP A 68 -11.63 -13.41 -3.20
C ASP A 68 -12.29 -12.45 -2.20
N ASN A 69 -11.54 -12.08 -1.17
CA ASN A 69 -12.04 -11.21 -0.12
C ASN A 69 -11.78 -9.75 -0.50
N GLN A 70 -12.84 -8.96 -0.60
CA GLN A 70 -12.74 -7.56 -0.96
C GLN A 70 -13.54 -6.66 -0.02
N GLY A 71 -13.20 -5.37 -0.02
CA GLY A 71 -13.90 -4.35 0.76
C GLY A 71 -13.27 -2.97 0.53
N SER A 72 -13.56 -2.04 1.41
CA SER A 72 -12.96 -0.70 1.40
C SER A 72 -12.52 -0.28 2.81
N LEU A 73 -11.50 0.58 2.85
CA LEU A 73 -10.98 1.16 4.08
C LEU A 73 -10.78 2.66 3.90
N THR A 74 -11.22 3.43 4.87
CA THR A 74 -10.97 4.87 4.99
C THR A 74 -10.23 5.16 6.28
N MET A 75 -9.03 5.72 6.18
CA MET A 75 -8.32 6.35 7.30
C MET A 75 -8.69 7.82 7.38
N THR A 76 -9.17 8.26 8.54
CA THR A 76 -9.51 9.66 8.82
C THR A 76 -8.28 10.51 9.10
N ASN A 77 -8.46 11.83 9.22
CA ASN A 77 -7.39 12.76 9.52
C ASN A 77 -6.75 12.47 10.88
N GLU A 78 -7.58 12.12 11.87
CA GLU A 78 -7.16 11.79 13.24
C GLU A 78 -6.18 10.60 13.24
N ALA A 79 -6.53 9.55 12.50
CA ALA A 79 -5.66 8.39 12.28
C ALA A 79 -4.35 8.81 11.61
N LEU A 80 -4.44 9.54 10.50
CA LEU A 80 -3.29 9.96 9.70
C LEU A 80 -2.36 10.93 10.44
N GLU A 81 -2.87 11.73 11.39
CA GLU A 81 -2.02 12.60 12.21
C GLU A 81 -1.27 11.82 13.28
N SER A 82 -1.97 10.95 14.00
CA SER A 82 -1.54 10.60 15.38
C SER A 82 -1.51 9.13 15.73
N ALA A 83 -2.10 8.24 14.92
CA ALA A 83 -2.21 6.83 15.24
C ALA A 83 -0.83 6.17 15.45
N ASP A 84 -0.80 5.25 16.41
CA ASP A 84 0.33 4.36 16.71
C ASP A 84 -0.05 2.88 16.54
N GLN A 85 -1.19 2.59 15.90
CA GLN A 85 -1.64 1.26 15.55
C GLN A 85 -1.69 1.10 14.03
N LEU A 86 -1.33 -0.09 13.54
CA LEU A 86 -1.58 -0.52 12.17
C LEU A 86 -2.76 -1.49 12.15
N PHE A 87 -3.74 -1.16 11.31
CA PHE A 87 -4.87 -1.98 10.97
C PHE A 87 -4.45 -3.01 9.92
N SER A 88 -4.52 -4.28 10.28
CA SER A 88 -4.10 -5.42 9.45
C SER A 88 -5.17 -6.50 9.28
N PHE A 89 -6.39 -6.29 9.81
CA PHE A 89 -7.47 -7.28 9.79
C PHE A 89 -8.62 -6.86 8.87
N TYR A 90 -8.75 -7.50 7.72
CA TYR A 90 -9.71 -7.11 6.67
C TYR A 90 -10.89 -8.09 6.59
N GLU A 91 -12.11 -7.58 6.79
CA GLU A 91 -13.34 -8.37 6.77
C GLU A 91 -14.03 -8.31 5.39
N LYS A 92 -14.40 -9.47 4.84
CA LYS A 92 -15.05 -9.57 3.53
C LYS A 92 -16.31 -8.72 3.46
N GLY A 93 -16.42 -7.90 2.43
CA GLY A 93 -17.56 -7.02 2.15
C GLY A 93 -17.67 -5.79 3.04
N SER A 94 -16.69 -5.55 3.92
CA SER A 94 -16.72 -4.39 4.81
C SER A 94 -16.34 -3.09 4.09
N GLY A 95 -16.98 -1.98 4.50
CA GLY A 95 -16.52 -0.62 4.22
C GLY A 95 -16.23 0.05 5.55
N LYS A 96 -14.97 0.01 5.99
CA LYS A 96 -14.58 0.43 7.34
C LYS A 96 -13.96 1.82 7.33
N THR A 97 -14.34 2.66 8.28
CA THR A 97 -13.66 3.92 8.58
C THR A 97 -12.94 3.79 9.92
N ILE A 98 -11.64 4.09 9.94
CA ILE A 98 -10.79 4.01 11.14
C ILE A 98 -10.22 5.38 11.51
N ASN A 99 -10.14 5.64 12.81
CA ASN A 99 -9.73 6.93 13.39
C ASN A 99 -8.59 6.85 14.41
N ASP A 100 -8.26 5.65 14.87
CA ASP A 100 -7.25 5.35 15.88
C ASP A 100 -6.09 4.49 15.35
N ALA A 101 -6.21 3.97 14.13
CA ALA A 101 -5.20 3.18 13.44
C ALA A 101 -4.97 3.70 12.01
N THR A 102 -3.76 3.52 11.50
CA THR A 102 -3.48 3.62 10.06
C THR A 102 -3.35 2.23 9.45
N ALA A 103 -3.14 2.12 8.14
CA ALA A 103 -2.89 0.85 7.46
C ALA A 103 -1.55 0.92 6.71
N LEU A 104 -1.59 0.90 5.37
CA LEU A 104 -0.42 0.95 4.50
C LEU A 104 0.35 2.27 4.56
N TRP A 105 -0.14 3.27 5.28
CA TRP A 105 0.58 4.53 5.53
C TRP A 105 0.88 4.64 7.02
N LEU A 106 2.06 5.13 7.37
CA LEU A 106 2.32 5.55 8.75
C LEU A 106 1.60 6.87 9.05
N SER A 107 1.23 7.08 10.30
CA SER A 107 0.78 8.40 10.73
C SER A 107 1.91 9.42 10.64
N ARG A 108 1.57 10.70 10.52
CA ARG A 108 2.51 11.81 10.44
C ARG A 108 3.36 11.92 11.70
N LYS A 109 2.77 11.67 12.88
CA LYS A 109 3.50 11.58 14.15
C LYS A 109 4.56 10.48 14.11
N THR A 110 4.18 9.26 13.76
CA THR A 110 5.08 8.10 13.69
C THR A 110 6.22 8.33 12.69
N PHE A 111 5.90 8.81 11.48
CA PHE A 111 6.91 9.13 10.48
C PHE A 111 7.88 10.21 10.93
N LYS A 112 7.39 11.33 11.49
CA LYS A 112 8.24 12.44 11.96
C LYS A 112 9.19 12.00 13.06
N ALA A 113 8.71 11.21 14.03
CA ALA A 113 9.53 10.67 15.11
C ALA A 113 10.65 9.75 14.57
N LEU A 114 10.31 8.81 13.67
CA LEU A 114 11.33 7.97 12.99
C LEU A 114 12.34 8.82 12.21
N LYS A 115 11.86 9.84 11.48
CA LYS A 115 12.72 10.72 10.69
C LYS A 115 13.70 11.50 11.57
N ALA A 116 13.26 11.92 12.75
CA ALA A 116 14.06 12.58 13.77
C ALA A 116 15.01 11.63 14.55
N GLY A 117 14.97 10.33 14.28
CA GLY A 117 15.83 9.34 14.95
C GLY A 117 15.30 8.88 16.32
N GLU A 118 14.05 9.21 16.64
CA GLU A 118 13.40 8.84 17.90
C GLU A 118 13.00 7.36 17.90
N LEU A 119 12.83 6.81 19.11
CA LEU A 119 12.22 5.50 19.30
C LEU A 119 10.71 5.62 19.15
N VAL A 120 10.11 4.77 18.31
CA VAL A 120 8.68 4.78 18.04
C VAL A 120 8.08 3.46 18.46
N LYS A 121 7.06 3.53 19.33
CA LYS A 121 6.23 2.38 19.68
C LYS A 121 5.07 2.31 18.69
N LEU A 122 4.93 1.20 17.99
CA LEU A 122 3.88 0.97 17.01
C LEU A 122 3.28 -0.43 17.25
N ASN A 123 1.96 -0.55 17.21
CA ASN A 123 1.25 -1.81 17.33
C ASN A 123 0.82 -2.32 15.93
N PRO A 124 1.47 -3.35 15.36
CA PRO A 124 1.11 -3.93 14.07
C PRO A 124 -0.08 -4.92 14.09
N GLY A 125 -0.70 -5.15 15.25
CA GLY A 125 -1.87 -6.02 15.41
C GLY A 125 -1.86 -6.80 16.72
N ASP A 126 -0.74 -7.48 17.03
CA ASP A 126 -0.66 -8.39 18.18
C ASP A 126 -0.09 -7.72 19.44
N ALA A 127 1.02 -7.00 19.30
CA ALA A 127 1.73 -6.40 20.42
C ALA A 127 2.60 -5.22 19.98
N ASP A 128 2.81 -4.27 20.89
CA ASP A 128 3.68 -3.13 20.66
C ASP A 128 5.11 -3.55 20.28
N VAL A 129 5.61 -2.95 19.20
CA VAL A 129 7.00 -3.06 18.76
C VAL A 129 7.64 -1.69 18.83
N VAL A 130 8.82 -1.62 19.47
CA VAL A 130 9.64 -0.41 19.48
C VAL A 130 10.57 -0.45 18.28
N PHE A 131 10.42 0.52 17.39
CA PHE A 131 11.23 0.73 16.20
C PHE A 131 12.21 1.88 16.40
N LYS A 132 13.37 1.77 15.77
CA LYS A 132 14.35 2.84 15.60
C LYS A 132 14.74 2.94 14.12
N ARG A 133 14.91 4.15 13.61
CA ARG A 133 15.46 4.36 12.27
C ARG A 133 16.89 3.80 12.18
N ASP A 134 17.16 3.12 11.07
CA ASP A 134 18.50 2.75 10.65
C ASP A 134 19.11 3.89 9.83
N GLU A 135 20.18 4.50 10.35
CA GLU A 135 20.87 5.62 9.71
C GLU A 135 21.86 5.17 8.62
N GLU A 136 22.30 3.91 8.66
CA GLU A 136 23.24 3.31 7.71
C GLU A 136 22.52 2.70 6.50
N TYR A 137 21.18 2.73 6.49
CA TYR A 137 20.38 2.17 5.42
C TYR A 137 20.56 2.90 4.09
N MET A 138 21.05 2.18 3.08
CA MET A 138 21.37 2.71 1.75
C MET A 138 20.23 2.58 0.72
N GLY A 139 19.02 2.22 1.17
CA GLY A 139 17.81 2.10 0.34
C GLY A 139 17.52 0.69 -0.19
N ASN A 140 16.27 0.47 -0.60
CA ASN A 140 15.75 -0.86 -0.98
C ASN A 140 16.06 -1.19 -2.45
N GLN A 141 16.69 -2.33 -2.73
CA GLN A 141 16.92 -2.82 -4.10
C GLN A 141 15.60 -3.07 -4.86
N ARG A 142 14.57 -3.58 -4.18
CA ARG A 142 13.22 -3.76 -4.74
C ARG A 142 12.64 -2.43 -5.21
N ILE A 143 12.80 -1.37 -4.42
CA ILE A 143 12.34 -0.02 -4.80
C ILE A 143 13.12 0.52 -6.00
N LYS A 144 14.42 0.24 -6.12
CA LYS A 144 15.18 0.58 -7.34
C LYS A 144 14.62 -0.15 -8.57
N ALA A 145 14.25 -1.43 -8.42
CA ALA A 145 13.63 -2.20 -9.50
C ALA A 145 12.25 -1.67 -9.88
N LEU A 146 11.38 -1.35 -8.91
CA LEU A 146 10.06 -0.76 -9.17
C LEU A 146 10.17 0.61 -9.85
N LYS A 147 11.06 1.49 -9.36
CA LYS A 147 11.30 2.79 -9.99
C LYS A 147 11.67 2.64 -11.46
N LYS A 148 12.56 1.71 -11.79
CA LYS A 148 12.97 1.43 -13.16
C LYS A 148 11.81 0.86 -14.00
N LYS A 149 11.06 -0.10 -13.45
CA LYS A 149 9.94 -0.78 -14.12
C LYS A 149 8.83 0.19 -14.50
N TYR A 150 8.51 1.14 -13.61
CA TYR A 150 7.41 2.09 -13.76
C TYR A 150 7.85 3.51 -14.15
N ASN A 151 9.13 3.70 -14.53
CA ASN A 151 9.71 4.99 -14.89
C ASN A 151 9.42 6.11 -13.86
N MET A 152 9.56 5.79 -12.58
CA MET A 152 9.32 6.72 -11.47
C MET A 152 10.53 7.61 -11.21
N ASP A 153 10.34 8.69 -10.45
CA ASP A 153 11.43 9.59 -10.06
C ASP A 153 12.58 8.79 -9.39
N PRO A 154 13.80 8.80 -9.97
CA PRO A 154 14.93 8.07 -9.41
C PRO A 154 15.31 8.54 -7.99
N ASN A 155 14.95 9.77 -7.63
CA ASN A 155 15.25 10.39 -6.34
C ASN A 155 14.31 9.98 -5.21
N ILE A 156 13.30 9.14 -5.46
CA ILE A 156 12.46 8.61 -4.38
C ILE A 156 13.34 7.88 -3.37
N LYS A 157 13.29 8.32 -2.11
CA LYS A 157 14.06 7.75 -1.00
C LYS A 157 13.15 6.91 -0.12
N THR A 158 13.78 6.05 0.66
CA THR A 158 13.12 5.19 1.65
C THR A 158 13.91 5.27 2.94
N LEU A 159 13.22 5.15 4.07
CA LEU A 159 13.84 4.90 5.36
C LEU A 159 13.53 3.47 5.80
N LEU A 160 14.45 2.89 6.56
CA LEU A 160 14.28 1.62 7.25
C LEU A 160 14.15 1.92 8.75
N ALA A 161 13.15 1.32 9.38
CA ALA A 161 13.00 1.29 10.82
C ALA A 161 13.11 -0.17 11.30
N GLN A 162 14.02 -0.45 12.23
CA GLN A 162 14.26 -1.77 12.77
C GLN A 162 13.67 -1.89 14.18
N GLY A 163 13.02 -3.02 14.45
CA GLY A 163 12.53 -3.43 15.75
C GLY A 163 13.22 -4.69 16.25
N LYS A 164 13.01 -5.03 17.52
CA LYS A 164 13.58 -6.25 18.10
C LYS A 164 13.04 -7.52 17.42
N GLY A 165 13.87 -8.56 17.38
CA GLY A 165 13.49 -9.87 16.85
C GLY A 165 13.39 -9.91 15.32
N GLY A 166 14.17 -9.09 14.61
CA GLY A 166 14.20 -9.05 13.15
C GLY A 166 13.05 -8.31 12.50
N LYS A 167 12.16 -7.68 13.29
CA LYS A 167 11.04 -6.90 12.76
C LYS A 167 11.53 -5.63 12.08
N TYR A 168 10.88 -5.22 11.00
CA TYR A 168 11.24 -4.00 10.29
C TYR A 168 10.09 -3.40 9.50
N ILE A 169 10.23 -2.11 9.17
CA ILE A 169 9.36 -1.38 8.25
C ILE A 169 10.24 -0.55 7.31
N ILE A 170 10.03 -0.69 6.00
CA ILE A 170 10.57 0.18 4.96
C ILE A 170 9.43 1.04 4.44
N VAL A 171 9.59 2.35 4.57
CA VAL A 171 8.58 3.34 4.20
C VAL A 171 9.20 4.38 3.26
N LEU A 172 8.40 4.98 2.39
CA LEU A 172 8.82 6.15 1.61
C LEU A 172 9.31 7.25 2.56
N ASP A 173 10.45 7.84 2.23
CA ASP A 173 11.00 8.98 2.95
C ASP A 173 10.37 10.29 2.44
N ASP A 174 9.05 10.39 2.63
CA ASP A 174 8.21 11.52 2.22
C ASP A 174 7.14 11.77 3.29
N ALA A 175 7.23 12.93 3.96
CA ALA A 175 6.30 13.29 5.04
C ALA A 175 4.84 13.46 4.57
N THR A 176 4.62 13.70 3.27
CA THR A 176 3.28 13.81 2.68
C THR A 176 2.74 12.46 2.21
N ASN A 177 3.63 11.46 2.08
CA ASN A 177 3.30 10.12 1.63
C ASN A 177 4.17 9.04 2.30
N PRO A 178 4.04 8.84 3.62
CA PRO A 178 4.80 7.80 4.33
C PRO A 178 4.18 6.41 4.11
N LEU A 179 4.09 5.99 2.84
CA LEU A 179 3.59 4.68 2.43
C LEU A 179 4.60 3.58 2.80
N ILE A 180 4.11 2.56 3.49
CA ILE A 180 4.85 1.34 3.79
C ILE A 180 4.99 0.54 2.50
N LEU A 181 6.23 0.26 2.13
CA LEU A 181 6.57 -0.49 0.92
C LEU A 181 6.90 -1.94 1.26
N GLU A 182 7.44 -2.15 2.46
CA GLU A 182 7.83 -3.47 2.94
C GLU A 182 7.77 -3.48 4.46
N MET A 183 7.33 -4.57 5.07
CA MET A 183 7.48 -4.78 6.50
C MET A 183 7.50 -6.27 6.85
N ASP A 184 8.13 -6.58 7.98
CA ASP A 184 7.99 -7.84 8.70
C ASP A 184 7.74 -7.52 10.17
N VAL A 185 6.55 -7.85 10.65
CA VAL A 185 6.08 -7.53 12.01
C VAL A 185 5.43 -8.72 12.71
N GLY A 186 5.68 -9.93 12.21
CA GLY A 186 4.96 -11.16 12.56
C GLY A 186 4.22 -11.74 11.35
N PHE A 187 3.89 -10.88 10.39
CA PHE A 187 3.60 -11.21 9.01
C PHE A 187 4.42 -10.29 8.11
N LYS A 188 4.64 -10.72 6.87
CA LYS A 188 5.32 -9.93 5.84
C LYS A 188 4.32 -9.31 4.90
N LEU A 189 4.60 -8.07 4.51
CA LEU A 189 3.89 -7.36 3.46
C LEU A 189 4.93 -6.66 2.58
N ILE A 190 4.87 -6.89 1.28
CA ILE A 190 5.90 -6.48 0.32
C ILE A 190 5.24 -5.91 -0.94
N LEU A 191 5.53 -4.67 -1.31
CA LEU A 191 5.05 -4.08 -2.56
C LEU A 191 5.76 -4.69 -3.76
N GLU A 192 5.01 -5.35 -4.65
CA GLU A 192 5.54 -6.05 -5.83
C GLU A 192 5.12 -5.40 -7.16
N GLY A 193 4.07 -4.58 -7.16
CA GLY A 193 3.56 -3.98 -8.39
C GLY A 193 2.72 -2.72 -8.21
N LEU A 194 2.60 -1.99 -9.31
CA LEU A 194 1.78 -0.79 -9.48
C LEU A 194 1.02 -0.87 -10.81
N PHE A 195 -0.20 -0.35 -10.85
CA PHE A 195 -1.04 -0.27 -12.06
C PHE A 195 -1.81 1.06 -12.11
#